data_AF-A0A838P3K6-F1
#
_entry.id   AF-A0A838P3K6-F1
#
_cell.length_a   1.000
_cell.length_b   1.000
_cell.length_c   1.000
_cell.angle_alpha   90.00
_cell.angle_beta   90.00
_cell.angle_gamma   90.00
#
_symmetry.space_group_name_H-M   'P 1'
#
loop_
_entity.id
_entity.type
_entity.pdbx_description
1 polymer ?
#
loop_
_entity_poly.entity_id
_entity_poly.type
_entity_poly.pdbx_seq_one_letter_code
_entity_poly.pdbx_strand_id
1 'polypeptide(L)' 'MLIGAMNHPAQDAVQQIEWIASLGFEFVDLTLEPPGASSSRVDPVAIRRVLDRHGLRVVGHTAFY' A
#
# COMPACT_ATOMS: atom_id res chain seq x y z
N MET A 1 -17.42 10.09 0.04
CA MET A 1 -17.25 8.63 -0.12
C MET A 1 -15.87 8.44 -0.70
N LEU A 2 -15.03 7.54 -0.14
CA LEU A 2 -13.69 7.30 -0.66
C LEU A 2 -13.70 6.03 -1.51
N ILE A 3 -13.09 6.06 -2.68
CA ILE A 3 -12.87 4.89 -3.54
C ILE A 3 -11.38 4.53 -3.50
N GLY A 4 -11.08 3.25 -3.29
CA GLY A 4 -9.70 2.76 -3.13
C GLY A 4 -9.52 1.36 -3.67
N ALA A 5 -8.26 0.92 -3.66
CA ALA A 5 -7.85 -0.40 -4.12
C ALA A 5 -6.87 -1.05 -3.14
N MET A 6 -6.83 -2.37 -3.13
CA MET A 6 -5.89 -3.15 -2.33
C MET A 6 -4.60 -3.42 -3.13
N ASN A 7 -3.42 -3.29 -2.51
CA ASN A 7 -2.19 -3.72 -3.15
C ASN A 7 -2.14 -5.25 -3.28
N HIS A 8 -1.48 -5.76 -4.32
CA HIS A 8 -1.22 -7.18 -4.41
C HIS A 8 -0.06 -7.57 -3.46
N PRO A 9 -0.25 -8.51 -2.50
CA PRO A 9 0.76 -8.86 -1.49
C PRO A 9 1.99 -9.62 -2.02
N ALA A 10 1.95 -10.07 -3.28
CA ALA A 10 3.09 -10.70 -3.94
C ALA A 10 3.98 -9.71 -4.69
N GLN A 11 3.56 -8.45 -4.81
CA GLN A 11 4.28 -7.40 -5.52
C GLN A 11 4.92 -6.39 -4.54
N ASP A 12 5.80 -5.55 -5.06
CA ASP A 12 6.42 -4.47 -4.30
C ASP A 12 5.35 -3.45 -3.86
N ALA A 13 5.28 -3.20 -2.55
CA ALA A 13 4.25 -2.34 -1.99
C ALA A 13 4.34 -0.89 -2.49
N VAL A 14 5.55 -0.36 -2.69
CA VAL A 14 5.74 1.02 -3.14
C VAL A 14 5.26 1.19 -4.58
N GLN A 15 5.62 0.26 -5.47
CA GLN A 15 5.14 0.26 -6.86
C GLN A 15 3.62 0.11 -6.95
N GLN A 16 3.02 -0.71 -6.09
CA GLN A 16 1.57 -0.85 -6.03
C GLN A 16 0.89 0.45 -5.58
N ILE A 17 1.43 1.16 -4.59
CA ILE A 17 0.90 2.46 -4.16
C ILE A 17 1.02 3.50 -5.28
N GLU A 18 2.16 3.56 -5.98
CA GLU A 18 2.33 4.41 -7.16
C GLU A 18 1.27 4.14 -8.22
N TRP A 19 1.06 2.86 -8.54
CA TRP A 19 0.10 2.45 -9.54
C TRP A 19 -1.34 2.80 -9.14
N ILE A 20 -1.73 2.50 -7.89
CA ILE A 20 -3.06 2.84 -7.36
C ILE A 20 -3.29 4.35 -7.38
N ALA A 21 -2.30 5.15 -6.95
CA ALA A 21 -2.39 6.61 -7.02
C ALA A 21 -2.52 7.11 -8.46
N SER A 22 -1.77 6.52 -9.40
CA SER A 22 -1.82 6.91 -10.82
C SER A 22 -3.18 6.67 -11.48
N LEU A 23 -3.98 5.74 -10.94
CA LEU A 23 -5.35 5.47 -11.39
C LEU A 23 -6.40 6.42 -10.80
N GLY A 24 -6.01 7.35 -9.93
CA GLY A 24 -6.91 8.33 -9.32
C GLY A 24 -7.70 7.83 -8.12
N PHE A 25 -7.29 6.71 -7.51
CA PHE A 25 -7.87 6.25 -6.25
C PHE A 25 -7.53 7.19 -5.09
N GLU A 26 -8.40 7.24 -4.07
CA GLU A 26 -8.28 8.16 -2.93
C GLU A 26 -7.62 7.50 -1.72
N PHE A 27 -7.60 6.17 -1.67
CA PHE A 27 -6.92 5.42 -0.63
C PHE A 27 -6.40 4.07 -1.12
N VAL A 28 -5.38 3.56 -0.43
CA VAL A 28 -4.91 2.18 -0.56
C VAL A 28 -5.32 1.36 0.66
N ASP A 29 -5.85 0.18 0.40
CA ASP A 29 -5.93 -0.90 1.37
C ASP A 29 -4.58 -1.65 1.33
N LEU A 30 -3.75 -1.41 2.35
CA LEU A 30 -2.37 -1.87 2.42
C LEU A 30 -2.29 -3.23 3.13
N THR A 31 -2.27 -4.30 2.34
CA THR A 31 -2.02 -5.66 2.77
C THR A 31 -0.52 -5.88 3.02
N LEU A 32 -0.17 -6.19 4.27
CA LEU A 32 1.20 -6.46 4.72
C LEU A 32 1.45 -7.96 4.96
N GLU A 33 1.24 -8.75 3.91
CA GLU A 33 1.35 -10.22 3.95
C GLU A 33 2.43 -10.75 2.99
N PRO A 34 3.06 -11.91 3.28
CA PRO A 34 3.98 -12.56 2.35
C PRO A 34 3.33 -12.87 0.98
N PRO A 35 4.14 -13.06 -0.09
CA PRO A 35 5.60 -13.09 -0.10
C PRO A 35 6.28 -11.73 -0.33
N GLY A 36 5.62 -10.78 -1.00
CA GLY A 36 6.21 -9.51 -1.44
C GLY A 36 6.02 -8.36 -0.45
N ALA A 37 4.89 -8.34 0.27
CA ALA A 37 4.52 -7.27 1.19
C ALA A 37 4.60 -7.68 2.67
N SER A 38 5.34 -8.74 3.02
CA SER A 38 5.53 -9.12 4.42
C SER A 38 6.02 -7.93 5.26
N SER A 39 5.44 -7.74 6.44
CA SER A 39 5.83 -6.67 7.38
C SER A 39 7.33 -6.61 7.69
N SER A 40 8.03 -7.75 7.61
CA SER A 40 9.49 -7.86 7.80
C SER A 40 10.34 -7.43 6.59
N ARG A 41 9.73 -7.28 5.41
CA ARG A 41 10.42 -7.01 4.14
C ARG A 41 10.15 -5.62 3.59
N VAL A 42 9.04 -5.00 3.99
CA VAL A 42 8.67 -3.66 3.52
C VAL A 42 9.50 -2.58 4.19
N ASP A 43 9.74 -1.49 3.48
CA ASP A 43 10.30 -0.27 4.04
C ASP A 43 9.16 0.69 4.43
N PRO A 44 8.83 0.83 5.72
CA PRO A 44 7.74 1.70 6.16
C PRO A 44 8.01 3.19 5.88
N VAL A 45 9.27 3.61 5.81
CA VAL A 45 9.65 5.00 5.49
C VAL A 45 9.40 5.27 4.01
N ALA A 46 9.76 4.33 3.14
CA ALA A 46 9.47 4.44 1.71
C ALA A 46 7.96 4.45 1.43
N ILE A 47 7.20 3.56 2.10
CA ILE A 47 5.73 3.51 2.03
C ILE A 47 5.12 4.85 2.47
N ARG A 48 5.52 5.38 3.64
CA ARG A 48 5.04 6.68 4.12
C ARG A 48 5.33 7.79 3.09
N ARG A 49 6.55 7.84 2.55
CA ARG A 49 6.96 8.86 1.58
C ARG A 49 6.12 8.84 0.30
N VAL A 50 5.75 7.66 -0.21
CA VAL A 50 4.92 7.56 -1.42
C VAL A 50 3.46 7.92 -1.15
N LEU A 51 2.92 7.50 0.01
CA LEU A 51 1.57 7.90 0.43
C LEU A 51 1.45 9.43 0.55
N ASP A 52 2.40 10.06 1.25
CA ASP A 52 2.40 11.51 1.46
C ASP A 52 2.59 12.27 0.14
N ARG A 53 3.45 11.78 -0.76
CA ARG A 53 3.67 12.37 -2.10
C ARG A 53 2.38 12.45 -2.91
N HIS A 54 1.53 11.43 -2.83
CA HIS A 54 0.28 11.35 -3.58
C HIS A 54 -0.94 11.84 -2.80
N GLY A 55 -0.78 12.22 -1.53
CA GLY A 55 -1.92 12.52 -0.65
C GLY A 55 -2.86 11.33 -0.46
N LEU A 56 -2.36 10.10 -0.70
CA LEU A 56 -3.16 8.89 -0.69
C LEU A 56 -3.42 8.46 0.76
N ARG A 57 -4.69 8.27 1.13
CA ARG A 57 -5.03 7.74 2.46
C ARG A 57 -4.70 6.25 2.52
N VAL A 58 -4.57 5.69 3.72
CA VAL A 58 -4.24 4.27 3.91
C VAL A 58 -5.07 3.65 5.03
N VAL A 59 -5.51 2.42 4.79
CA VAL A 59 -5.99 1.48 5.80
C VAL A 59 -5.10 0.25 5.71
N GLY A 60 -4.61 -0.27 6.84
CA GLY A 60 -3.71 -1.43 6.85
C GLY A 60 -4.45 -2.73 7.14
N HIS A 61 -4.17 -3.76 6.35
CA HIS A 61 -4.53 -5.15 6.65
C HIS A 61 -3.27 -5.95 6.92
N THR A 62 -3.07 -6.28 8.19
CA THR A 62 -1.99 -7.15 8.65
C THR A 62 -2.52 -8.54 8.87
N ALA A 63 -1.67 -9.54 8.64
CA ALA A 63 -2.03 -10.90 9.00
C ALA A 63 -2.33 -11.01 10.51
N PHE A 64 -3.19 -11.96 10.89
CA PHE A 64 -3.61 -12.17 12.28
C PHE A 64 -2.54 -12.82 13.18
N TYR A 65 -1.44 -13.29 12.58
CA TYR A 65 -0.40 -14.11 13.21
C TYR A 65 0.84 -13.30 13.60
#